data_AF-A0A0M0BCL7-F1
#
_entry.id   AF-A0A0M0BCL7-F1
#
_cell.length_a   1.000
_cell.length_b   1.000
_cell.length_c   1.000
_cell.angle_alpha   90.00
_cell.angle_beta   90.00
_cell.angle_gamma   90.00
#
_symmetry.space_group_name_H-M   'P 1'
#
loop_
_entity.id
_entity.type
_entity.pdbx_description
1 polymer ?
#
loop_
_entity_poly.entity_id
_entity_poly.type
_entity_poly.pdbx_seq_one_letter_code
_entity_poly.pdbx_strand_id
1 'polypeptide(L)'
;MQAFVADYGLVGIFFATLLAGTVVPLGSPALVVAAALFGAPKIPLIGVATTGFTLGMLVNYGLAYYLGRPYVRKKVSAEKL
;
A
#
# COMPACT_ATOMS: atom_id res chain seq x y z
N MET A 1 -3.53 15.05 -20.04
CA MET A 1 -2.93 14.20 -19.00
C MET A 1 -2.69 14.95 -17.69
N GLN A 2 -2.01 16.11 -17.71
CA GLN A 2 -1.68 16.90 -16.51
C GLN A 2 -2.92 17.31 -15.67
N ALA A 3 -3.97 17.83 -16.30
CA ALA A 3 -5.21 18.20 -15.59
C ALA A 3 -5.87 17.01 -14.86
N PHE A 4 -5.89 15.83 -15.49
CA PHE A 4 -6.44 14.62 -14.89
C PHE A 4 -5.65 14.18 -13.63
N VAL A 5 -4.31 14.31 -13.66
CA VAL A 5 -3.46 13.99 -12.51
C VAL A 5 -3.60 15.05 -11.40
N ALA A 6 -3.82 16.31 -11.76
CA ALA A 6 -4.09 17.37 -10.79
C ALA A 6 -5.44 17.15 -10.06
N ASP A 7 -6.49 16.75 -10.79
CA ASP A 7 -7.84 16.60 -10.24
C ASP A 7 -8.09 15.25 -9.57
N TYR A 8 -7.54 14.15 -10.11
CA TYR A 8 -7.84 12.78 -9.66
C TYR A 8 -6.60 11.96 -9.26
N GLY A 9 -5.40 12.49 -9.49
CA GLY A 9 -4.15 11.73 -9.27
C GLY A 9 -3.92 11.36 -7.80
N LEU A 10 -4.30 12.22 -6.86
CA LEU A 10 -4.11 11.95 -5.43
C LEU A 10 -5.00 10.80 -4.91
N VAL A 11 -6.26 10.76 -5.36
CA VAL A 11 -7.20 9.68 -5.00
C VAL A 11 -6.75 8.36 -5.61
N GLY A 12 -6.34 8.38 -6.89
CA GLY A 12 -5.78 7.19 -7.56
C GLY A 12 -4.53 6.67 -6.85
N ILE A 13 -3.62 7.56 -6.45
CA ILE A 13 -2.41 7.19 -5.72
C ILE A 13 -2.75 6.60 -4.35
N PHE A 14 -3.72 7.15 -3.62
CA PHE A 14 -4.14 6.60 -2.34
C PHE A 14 -4.56 5.12 -2.45
N PHE A 15 -5.44 4.79 -3.41
CA PHE A 15 -5.87 3.40 -3.59
C PHE A 15 -4.76 2.52 -4.15
N ALA A 16 -3.92 3.04 -5.05
CA ALA A 16 -2.80 2.29 -5.58
C ALA A 16 -1.78 1.93 -4.49
N THR A 17 -1.45 2.85 -3.59
CA THR A 17 -0.53 2.59 -2.47
C THR A 17 -1.16 1.75 -1.36
N LEU A 18 -2.46 1.89 -1.12
CA LEU A 18 -3.22 0.98 -0.24
C LEU A 18 -3.12 -0.45 -0.73
N LEU A 19 -3.43 -0.71 -2.00
CA LEU A 19 -3.34 -2.04 -2.59
C LEU A 19 -1.90 -2.56 -2.58
N ALA A 20 -0.93 -1.70 -2.88
CA ALA A 20 0.50 -2.04 -2.82
C ALA A 20 0.97 -2.46 -1.42
N GLY A 21 0.43 -1.85 -0.36
CA GLY A 21 0.76 -2.21 1.03
C GLY A 21 0.10 -3.51 1.51
N THR A 22 -0.82 -4.08 0.73
CA THR A 22 -1.52 -5.33 1.08
C THR A 22 -0.87 -6.57 0.45
N VAL A 23 -1.54 -7.18 -0.51
CA VAL A 23 -1.19 -8.48 -1.10
C VAL A 23 -0.63 -8.33 -2.52
N VAL A 24 -0.82 -7.16 -3.13
CA VAL A 24 -0.41 -6.92 -4.51
C VAL A 24 1.02 -6.38 -4.52
N PRO A 25 1.99 -7.04 -5.18
CA PRO A 25 3.34 -6.53 -5.35
C PRO A 25 3.35 -5.42 -6.40
N LEU A 26 2.77 -4.27 -6.05
CA LEU A 26 2.82 -3.05 -6.84
C LEU A 26 4.07 -2.25 -6.43
N GLY A 27 4.84 -1.79 -7.41
CA GLY A 27 5.98 -0.90 -7.18
C GLY A 27 5.54 0.47 -6.70
N SER A 28 5.12 0.59 -5.43
CA SER A 28 4.59 1.83 -4.85
C SER A 28 5.52 3.04 -5.00
N PRO A 29 6.87 2.93 -4.93
CA PRO A 29 7.74 4.08 -5.16
C PRO A 29 7.68 4.58 -6.60
N ALA A 30 7.59 3.67 -7.58
CA ALA A 30 7.52 4.03 -8.99
C ALA A 30 6.22 4.78 -9.32
N LEU A 31 5.09 4.36 -8.73
CA LEU A 31 3.80 5.04 -8.89
C LEU A 31 3.81 6.47 -8.32
N VAL A 32 4.38 6.65 -7.12
CA VAL A 32 4.49 7.98 -6.49
C VAL A 32 5.43 8.88 -7.31
N VAL A 33 6.57 8.36 -7.76
CA VAL A 33 7.50 9.12 -8.63
C VAL A 33 6.83 9.51 -9.94
N ALA A 34 6.09 8.60 -10.57
CA ALA A 34 5.35 8.91 -11.79
C ALA A 34 4.33 10.04 -11.58
N ALA A 35 3.53 9.99 -10.50
CA ALA A 35 2.58 11.05 -10.18
C ALA A 35 3.27 12.42 -9.96
N ALA A 36 4.41 12.44 -9.28
CA ALA A 36 5.21 13.66 -9.09
C ALA A 36 5.73 14.22 -10.42
N LEU A 37 6.20 13.35 -11.33
CA LEU A 37 6.68 13.75 -12.66
C LEU A 37 5.56 14.28 -13.56
N PHE A 38 4.33 13.81 -13.36
CA PHE A 38 3.14 14.30 -14.07
C PHE A 38 2.47 15.52 -13.41
N GLY A 39 3.15 16.20 -12.49
CA GLY A 39 2.72 17.49 -11.95
C GLY A 39 1.86 17.41 -10.69
N ALA A 40 1.72 16.25 -10.05
CA ALA A 40 0.99 16.15 -8.79
C ALA A 40 1.69 16.98 -7.68
N PRO A 41 0.94 17.72 -6.85
CA PRO A 41 1.51 18.51 -5.77
C PRO A 41 2.20 17.61 -4.74
N LYS A 42 3.49 17.87 -4.49
CA LYS A 42 4.39 16.95 -3.77
C LYS A 42 3.96 16.69 -2.32
N ILE A 43 3.60 17.73 -1.58
CA ILE A 43 3.23 17.62 -0.16
C ILE A 43 1.98 16.75 0.03
N PRO A 44 0.83 17.04 -0.62
CA PRO A 44 -0.34 16.17 -0.49
C PRO A 44 -0.07 14.78 -1.07
N LEU A 45 0.68 14.65 -2.18
CA LEU A 45 1.07 13.35 -2.74
C LEU A 45 1.79 12.46 -1.72
N ILE A 46 2.78 13.01 -1.00
CA ILE A 46 3.47 12.29 0.08
C ILE A 46 2.47 11.87 1.16
N GLY A 47 1.57 12.77 1.56
CA GLY A 47 0.53 12.49 2.55
C GLY A 47 -0.36 11.31 2.15
N VAL A 48 -1.07 11.40 1.02
CA VAL A 48 -1.97 10.32 0.57
C VAL A 48 -1.24 9.02 0.29
N ALA A 49 -0.05 9.07 -0.32
CA ALA A 49 0.74 7.87 -0.59
C ALA A 49 1.12 7.14 0.70
N THR A 50 1.62 7.90 1.70
CA THR A 50 2.04 7.37 3.00
C THR A 50 0.84 6.80 3.76
N THR A 51 -0.26 7.56 3.87
CA THR A 51 -1.47 7.10 4.56
C THR A 51 -2.04 5.85 3.91
N GLY A 52 -2.15 5.82 2.57
CA GLY A 52 -2.61 4.64 1.85
C GLY A 52 -1.74 3.42 2.13
N PHE A 53 -0.42 3.56 2.01
CA PHE A 53 0.51 2.44 2.24
C PHE A 53 0.50 1.95 3.69
N THR A 54 0.44 2.86 4.67
CA THR A 54 0.33 2.50 6.09
C THR A 54 -0.94 1.70 6.37
N LEU A 55 -2.09 2.15 5.84
CA LEU A 55 -3.35 1.41 5.98
C LEU A 55 -3.27 0.03 5.30
N GLY A 56 -2.63 -0.05 4.13
CA GLY A 56 -2.40 -1.33 3.45
C GLY A 56 -1.57 -2.29 4.31
N MET A 57 -0.50 -1.80 4.92
CA MET A 57 0.33 -2.59 5.84
C MET A 57 -0.42 -3.03 7.10
N LEU A 58 -1.31 -2.19 7.65
CA LEU A 58 -2.17 -2.58 8.77
C LEU A 58 -3.12 -3.72 8.38
N VAL A 59 -3.71 -3.67 7.20
CA VAL A 59 -4.55 -4.76 6.67
C VAL A 59 -3.70 -6.02 6.49
N ASN A 60 -2.51 -5.91 5.88
CA ASN A 60 -1.61 -7.03 5.69
C ASN A 60 -1.20 -7.68 7.03
N TYR A 61 -0.86 -6.86 8.01
CA TYR A 61 -0.56 -7.31 9.37
C TYR A 61 -1.76 -8.02 10.00
N GLY A 62 -2.97 -7.47 9.86
CA GLY A 62 -4.21 -8.11 10.32
C GLY A 62 -4.41 -9.49 9.70
N LEU A 63 -4.24 -9.62 8.38
CA LEU A 63 -4.32 -10.92 7.69
C LEU A 63 -3.28 -11.92 8.24
N ALA A 64 -2.03 -11.48 8.41
CA ALA A 64 -0.98 -12.33 8.97
C ALA A 64 -1.27 -12.74 10.42
N TYR A 65 -1.79 -11.83 11.24
CA TYR A 65 -2.07 -12.07 12.64
C TYR A 65 -3.27 -12.99 12.85
N TYR A 66 -4.38 -12.75 12.15
CA TYR A 66 -5.62 -13.51 12.37
C TYR A 66 -5.73 -14.78 11.52
N LEU A 67 -5.12 -14.82 10.32
CA LEU A 67 -5.21 -15.97 9.43
C LEU A 67 -3.88 -16.73 9.36
N GLY A 68 -2.77 -16.00 9.24
CA GLY A 68 -1.43 -16.60 9.14
C GLY A 68 -1.01 -17.33 10.42
N ARG A 69 -1.11 -16.68 11.59
CA ARG A 69 -0.67 -17.27 12.87
C ARG A 69 -1.41 -18.58 13.21
N PRO A 70 -2.75 -18.68 13.12
CA PRO A 70 -3.43 -19.95 13.37
C PRO A 70 -3.04 -21.04 12.37
N TYR A 71 -2.87 -20.68 11.08
CA TYR A 71 -2.45 -21.62 10.06
C TYR A 71 -1.06 -22.21 10.35
N VAL A 72 -0.09 -21.36 10.69
CA VAL A 72 1.27 -21.79 11.05
C VAL A 72 1.25 -22.63 12.32
N ARG A 73 0.55 -22.22 13.38
CA ARG A 73 0.43 -22.99 14.63
C ARG A 73 -0.16 -24.38 14.43
N LYS A 74 -1.06 -24.57 13.47
CA LYS A 74 -1.65 -25.88 13.16
C LYS A 74 -0.72 -26.77 12.34
N LYS A 75 0.13 -26.18 11.48
CA LYS A 75 0.95 -26.93 10.52
C LYS A 75 2.42 -27.11 10.92
N VAL A 76 2.93 -26.31 11.86
CA VAL A 76 4.31 -26.38 12.34
C VAL A 76 4.32 -26.97 13.74
N SER A 77 5.06 -28.07 13.92
CA SER A 77 5.24 -28.72 15.23
C SER A 77 5.81 -27.72 16.25
N ALA A 78 5.33 -27.76 17.50
CA ALA A 78 5.67 -26.81 18.54
C ALA A 78 7.17 -26.72 18.86
N GLU A 79 7.97 -27.75 18.52
CA GLU A 79 9.43 -27.74 18.66
C GLU A 79 10.16 -26.88 17.62
N LYS A 80 9.47 -26.37 16.59
CA LYS A 80 10.04 -25.55 15.49
C LYS A 80 9.44 -24.13 15.41
N LEU A 81 8.62 -23.74 16.38
CA LEU A 81 8.03 -22.40 16.53
C LEU A 81 8.81 -21.59 17.56
#